data_AF-A0A7W1IWM5-F1
#
_entry.id   AF-A0A7W1IWM5-F1
#
_cell.length_a   1.000
_cell.length_b   1.000
_cell.length_c   1.000
_cell.angle_alpha   90.00
_cell.angle_beta   90.00
_cell.angle_gamma   90.00
#
_symmetry.space_group_name_H-M   'P 1'
#
loop_
_entity.id
_entity.type
_entity.pdbx_description
1 polymer ?
#
loop_
_entity_poly.entity_id
_entity_poly.type
_entity_poly.pdbx_seq_one_letter_code
_entity_poly.pdbx_strand_id
1 'polypeptide(L)'
;MENSVEKQIGDQSLQNTILCLACMKENSSAATFCRFCNRALGLTDNPDPLQKIAMEGAVYARAVEVKPNIVVLIGVWLLFFPILIISLPTAISMMFEGGGGGSASFIMFWLLIITAVFSGAMIYKVTRNYFNGKKTN
;
A
#
# COMPACT_ATOMS: atom_id res chain seq x y z
N MET A 1 35.87 -18.61 57.24
CA MET A 1 35.01 -17.51 56.73
C MET A 1 34.92 -17.64 55.21
N GLU A 2 34.52 -18.82 54.70
CA GLU A 2 34.65 -19.22 53.28
C GLU A 2 33.33 -19.67 52.64
N ASN A 3 32.20 -19.58 53.35
CA ASN A 3 30.91 -20.13 52.88
C ASN A 3 29.89 -19.06 52.46
N SER A 4 30.34 -17.87 52.05
CA SER A 4 29.42 -16.76 51.70
C SER A 4 29.54 -16.26 50.27
N VAL A 5 30.39 -16.87 49.43
CA VAL A 5 30.61 -16.42 48.04
C VAL A 5 29.81 -17.25 47.02
N GLU A 6 29.40 -18.48 47.32
CA GLU A 6 28.70 -19.35 46.36
C GLU A 6 27.21 -19.01 46.14
N LYS A 7 26.59 -18.14 46.95
CA LYS A 7 25.14 -17.89 46.89
C LYS A 7 24.73 -16.69 46.00
N GLN A 8 25.54 -16.33 45.01
CA GLN A 8 25.21 -15.29 44.03
C GLN A 8 25.23 -15.81 42.57
N ILE A 9 25.52 -17.10 42.35
CA ILE A 9 25.50 -17.72 41.01
C ILE A 9 24.18 -18.51 40.86
N GLY A 10 23.06 -17.81 40.99
CA GLY A 10 21.74 -18.45 40.98
C GLY A 10 20.64 -17.67 40.26
N ASP A 11 20.97 -16.54 39.63
CA ASP A 11 19.99 -15.70 38.91
C ASP A 11 20.62 -14.94 37.74
N GLN A 12 21.39 -15.64 36.91
CA GLN A 12 21.79 -15.16 35.58
C GLN A 12 21.35 -16.17 34.51
N SER A 13 20.11 -16.64 34.57
CA SER A 13 19.45 -17.05 33.33
C SER A 13 19.19 -15.76 32.54
N LEU A 14 20.17 -15.44 31.72
CA LEU A 14 20.18 -14.37 30.74
C LEU A 14 18.96 -14.59 29.82
N GLN A 15 17.78 -14.12 30.25
CA GLN A 15 16.64 -13.89 29.38
C GLN A 15 17.08 -12.74 28.48
N ASN A 16 17.94 -13.06 27.50
CA ASN A 16 18.31 -12.19 26.41
C ASN A 16 16.98 -11.85 25.73
N THR A 17 16.36 -10.75 26.09
CA THR A 17 15.23 -10.17 25.38
C THR A 17 15.78 -9.04 24.54
N ILE A 18 15.50 -9.10 23.24
CA ILE A 18 15.90 -8.06 22.30
C ILE A 18 14.72 -7.12 22.06
N LEU A 19 15.01 -5.82 22.02
CA LEU A 19 14.02 -4.82 21.68
C LEU A 19 13.88 -4.72 20.17
N CYS A 20 12.64 -4.76 19.70
CA CYS A 20 12.36 -4.48 18.30
C CYS A 20 12.55 -2.98 18.02
N LEU A 21 13.54 -2.61 17.20
CA LEU A 21 13.79 -1.21 16.80
C LEU A 21 12.61 -0.55 16.05
N ALA A 22 11.66 -1.33 15.54
CA ALA A 22 10.53 -0.79 14.79
C ALA A 22 9.28 -0.54 15.64
N CYS A 23 8.96 -1.43 16.58
CA CYS A 23 7.75 -1.30 17.41
C CYS A 23 8.04 -1.13 18.91
N MET A 24 9.32 -1.09 19.29
CA MET A 24 9.81 -0.92 20.67
C MET A 24 9.27 -1.97 21.65
N LYS A 25 8.81 -3.14 21.16
CA LYS A 25 8.37 -4.25 22.00
C LYS A 25 9.47 -5.29 22.18
N GLU A 26 9.50 -5.86 23.38
CA GLU A 26 10.43 -6.92 23.76
C GLU A 26 10.08 -8.24 23.09
N ASN A 27 11.11 -8.88 22.54
CA ASN A 27 11.02 -10.21 21.97
C ASN A 27 12.13 -11.12 22.48
N SER A 28 11.95 -12.42 22.34
CA SER A 28 13.01 -13.40 22.63
C SER A 28 14.24 -13.14 21.76
N SER A 29 15.45 -13.22 22.32
CA SER A 29 16.69 -13.06 21.55
C SER A 29 16.93 -14.11 20.49
N ALA A 30 16.32 -15.27 20.64
CA ALA A 30 16.36 -16.32 19.62
C ALA A 30 15.33 -16.08 18.50
N ALA A 31 14.50 -15.03 18.59
CA ALA A 31 13.47 -14.77 17.60
C ALA A 31 14.05 -14.03 16.40
N THR A 32 14.05 -14.68 15.23
CA THR A 32 14.42 -14.09 13.95
C THR A 32 13.47 -12.96 13.53
N PHE A 33 12.21 -13.03 13.95
CA PHE A 33 11.16 -12.06 13.64
C PHE A 33 10.44 -11.57 14.90
N CYS A 34 10.00 -10.32 14.88
CA CYS A 34 9.20 -9.73 15.93
C CYS A 34 7.83 -10.39 16.03
N ARG A 35 7.46 -10.99 17.18
CA ARG A 35 6.12 -11.57 17.39
C ARG A 35 4.96 -10.58 17.27
N PHE A 36 5.24 -9.28 17.37
CA PHE A 36 4.22 -8.23 17.30
C PHE A 36 4.16 -7.55 15.93
N CYS A 37 5.33 -7.25 15.36
CA CYS A 37 5.42 -6.50 14.11
C CYS A 37 6.06 -7.29 12.97
N ASN A 38 6.32 -8.59 13.09
CA ASN A 38 6.93 -9.50 12.11
C ASN A 38 8.15 -8.96 11.34
N ARG A 39 8.81 -7.90 11.83
CA ARG A 39 10.08 -7.44 11.24
C ARG A 39 11.20 -8.35 11.73
N ALA A 40 12.16 -8.60 10.85
CA ALA A 40 13.37 -9.30 11.22
C ALA A 40 14.08 -8.54 12.35
N LEU A 41 14.53 -9.26 13.37
CA LEU A 41 15.16 -8.71 14.58
C LEU A 41 16.68 -8.86 14.59
N GLY A 42 17.30 -9.22 13.46
CA GLY A 42 18.73 -9.44 13.35
C GLY A 42 19.44 -8.44 12.43
N LEU A 43 20.60 -7.95 12.89
CA LEU A 43 21.69 -7.39 12.06
C LEU A 43 22.42 -8.53 11.34
N THR A 44 21.71 -9.38 10.60
CA THR A 44 22.39 -10.34 9.73
C THR A 44 22.90 -9.59 8.52
N ASP A 45 24.20 -9.28 8.50
CA ASP A 45 24.96 -8.60 7.43
C ASP A 45 24.95 -9.33 6.07
N ASN A 46 24.14 -10.38 5.93
CA ASN A 46 23.85 -11.01 4.66
C ASN A 46 22.46 -11.67 4.72
N PRO A 47 21.37 -10.94 4.45
CA PRO A 47 20.08 -11.59 4.29
C PRO A 47 20.16 -12.48 3.04
N ASP A 48 19.97 -13.79 3.22
CA ASP A 48 19.81 -14.73 2.11
C ASP A 48 18.84 -14.15 1.08
N PRO A 49 19.11 -14.27 -0.23
CA PRO A 49 18.27 -13.67 -1.28
C PRO A 49 16.81 -14.13 -1.18
N LEU A 50 16.58 -15.34 -0.64
CA LEU A 50 15.25 -15.88 -0.38
C LEU A 50 14.51 -15.14 0.75
N GLN A 51 15.22 -14.75 1.81
CA GLN A 51 14.64 -13.99 2.92
C GLN A 51 14.34 -12.54 2.51
N LYS A 52 15.11 -11.98 1.58
CA LYS A 52 14.86 -10.65 1.01
C LYS A 52 13.53 -10.61 0.23
N ILE A 53 13.25 -11.62 -0.58
CA ILE A 53 11.98 -11.76 -1.32
C ILE A 53 10.80 -11.95 -0.35
N ALA A 54 10.96 -12.75 0.70
CA ALA A 54 9.93 -12.94 1.71
C ALA A 54 9.63 -11.65 2.50
N MET A 55 10.67 -10.85 2.81
CA MET A 55 10.52 -9.56 3.48
C MET A 55 9.89 -8.50 2.58
N GLU A 56 10.21 -8.47 1.28
CA GLU A 56 9.51 -7.61 0.32
C GLU A 56 8.03 -7.99 0.23
N GLY A 57 7.71 -9.28 0.11
CA GLY A 57 6.34 -9.79 0.10
C GLY A 57 5.52 -9.41 1.33
N ALA A 58 6.13 -9.45 2.53
CA ALA A 58 5.47 -9.04 3.78
C ALA A 58 5.28 -7.50 3.88
N VAL A 59 6.19 -6.72 3.31
CA VAL A 59 6.03 -5.26 3.20
C VAL A 59 4.93 -4.92 2.20
N TYR A 60 4.83 -5.62 1.07
CA TYR A 60 3.72 -5.47 0.11
C TYR A 60 2.38 -5.92 0.70
N ALA A 61 2.33 -7.05 1.41
CA ALA A 61 1.12 -7.50 2.10
C ALA A 61 0.63 -6.44 3.10
N ARG A 62 1.54 -5.81 3.84
CA ARG A 62 1.21 -4.70 4.74
C ARG A 62 0.82 -3.42 4.04
N ALA A 63 1.45 -3.10 2.90
CA ALA A 63 1.04 -1.96 2.09
C ALA A 63 -0.40 -2.13 1.55
N VAL A 64 -0.86 -3.37 1.40
CA VAL A 64 -2.23 -3.73 1.01
C VAL A 64 -3.17 -3.81 2.23
N GLU A 65 -2.67 -4.14 3.43
CA GLU A 65 -3.42 -4.06 4.71
C GLU A 65 -3.57 -2.62 5.24
N VAL A 66 -2.84 -1.64 4.70
CA VAL A 66 -3.04 -0.23 5.04
C VAL A 66 -4.43 0.17 4.58
N LYS A 67 -5.29 0.43 5.57
CA LYS A 67 -6.63 1.00 5.47
C LYS A 67 -6.78 1.86 4.19
N PRO A 68 -7.81 1.64 3.36
CA PRO A 68 -7.93 2.31 2.08
C PRO A 68 -7.88 3.83 2.29
N ASN A 69 -6.78 4.44 1.86
CA ASN A 69 -6.47 5.83 2.13
C ASN A 69 -7.50 6.70 1.38
N ILE A 70 -8.39 7.37 2.13
CA ILE A 70 -9.36 8.34 1.59
C ILE A 70 -8.65 9.41 0.76
N VAL A 71 -7.41 9.75 1.11
CA VAL A 71 -6.55 10.68 0.38
C VAL A 71 -6.35 10.23 -1.08
N VAL A 72 -6.17 8.93 -1.34
CA VAL A 72 -6.01 8.39 -2.69
C VAL A 72 -7.32 8.51 -3.48
N LEU A 73 -8.46 8.19 -2.85
CA LEU A 73 -9.78 8.35 -3.46
C LEU A 73 -10.00 9.82 -3.88
N ILE A 74 -9.75 10.76 -2.97
CA ILE A 74 -9.90 12.20 -3.23
C ILE A 74 -8.93 12.66 -4.31
N GLY A 75 -7.66 12.24 -4.27
CA GLY A 75 -6.67 12.63 -5.26
C GLY A 75 -7.02 12.16 -6.68
N VAL A 76 -7.49 10.91 -6.81
CA VAL A 76 -7.96 10.37 -8.10
C VAL A 76 -9.22 11.09 -8.56
N TRP A 77 -10.16 11.37 -7.66
CA TRP A 77 -11.35 12.16 -8.01
C TRP A 77 -10.96 13.56 -8.51
N LEU A 78 -10.10 14.29 -7.81
CA LEU A 78 -9.69 15.64 -8.21
C LEU A 78 -8.97 15.69 -9.56
N LEU A 79 -8.20 14.65 -9.90
CA LEU A 79 -7.50 14.58 -11.19
C LEU A 79 -8.44 14.19 -12.34
N PHE A 80 -9.25 13.15 -12.16
CA PHE A 80 -9.99 12.55 -13.27
C PHE A 80 -11.40 13.12 -13.46
N PHE A 81 -12.01 13.67 -12.41
CA PHE A 81 -13.33 14.28 -12.48
C PHE A 81 -13.42 15.49 -13.42
N PRO A 82 -12.50 16.50 -13.39
CA PRO A 82 -12.57 17.62 -14.33
C PRO A 82 -12.36 17.16 -15.77
N ILE A 83 -11.50 16.18 -16.01
CA ILE A 83 -11.29 15.59 -17.35
C ILE A 83 -12.59 15.00 -17.87
N LEU A 84 -13.32 14.26 -17.02
CA LEU A 84 -14.59 13.65 -17.38
C LEU A 84 -15.67 14.71 -17.65
N ILE A 85 -15.75 15.74 -16.81
CA ILE A 85 -16.69 16.88 -16.98
C ILE A 85 -16.43 17.66 -18.26
N ILE A 86 -15.18 17.79 -18.72
CA ILE A 86 -14.88 18.54 -19.95
C ILE A 86 -15.08 17.64 -21.18
N SER A 87 -14.64 16.38 -21.11
CA SER A 87 -14.67 15.47 -22.26
C SER A 87 -16.07 15.04 -22.70
N LEU A 88 -17.01 14.84 -21.76
CA LEU A 88 -18.37 14.43 -22.08
C LEU A 88 -19.17 15.50 -22.85
N PRO A 89 -19.31 16.75 -22.34
CA PRO A 89 -20.04 17.80 -23.03
C PRO A 89 -19.40 18.15 -24.36
N THR A 90 -18.07 18.18 -24.45
CA THR A 90 -17.38 18.46 -25.73
C THR A 90 -17.67 17.37 -26.76
N ALA A 91 -17.62 16.09 -26.38
CA ALA A 91 -18.01 15.00 -27.28
C ALA A 91 -19.49 15.08 -27.70
N ILE A 92 -20.39 15.46 -26.77
CA ILE A 92 -21.82 15.62 -27.05
C ILE A 92 -22.08 16.80 -27.99
N SER A 93 -21.48 17.97 -27.73
CA SER A 93 -21.58 19.15 -28.59
C SER A 93 -21.11 18.83 -30.01
N MET A 94 -20.03 18.06 -30.17
CA MET A 94 -19.56 17.62 -31.50
C MET A 94 -20.58 16.72 -32.24
N MET A 95 -21.44 15.98 -31.53
CA MET A 95 -22.52 15.21 -32.16
C MET A 95 -23.67 16.11 -32.63
N PHE A 96 -24.03 17.14 -31.87
CA PHE A 96 -25.18 18.00 -32.18
C PHE A 96 -24.87 19.10 -33.20
N GLU A 97 -23.69 19.70 -33.12
CA GLU A 97 -23.29 20.79 -34.03
C GLU A 97 -22.84 20.27 -35.40
N GLY A 98 -22.84 18.95 -35.61
CA GLY A 98 -22.36 18.34 -36.85
C GLY A 98 -20.88 18.64 -37.04
N GLY A 99 -20.04 18.06 -36.17
CA GLY A 99 -18.60 18.32 -36.11
C GLY A 99 -17.97 18.48 -37.49
N GLY A 100 -17.34 19.65 -37.71
CA GLY A 100 -16.83 20.09 -39.01
C GLY A 100 -16.22 18.93 -39.80
N GLY A 101 -16.80 18.66 -40.98
CA GLY A 101 -16.76 17.39 -41.73
C GLY A 101 -15.38 16.95 -42.24
N GLY A 102 -14.42 16.78 -41.34
CA GLY A 102 -13.08 16.27 -41.61
C GLY A 102 -12.75 15.05 -40.76
N SER A 103 -11.81 14.25 -41.26
CA SER A 103 -11.25 13.09 -40.55
C SER A 103 -10.63 13.46 -39.19
N ALA A 104 -10.16 14.70 -39.03
CA ALA A 104 -9.63 15.21 -37.77
C ALA A 104 -10.70 15.23 -36.65
N SER A 105 -11.92 15.70 -36.95
CA SER A 105 -13.03 15.74 -35.98
C SER A 105 -13.44 14.33 -35.54
N PHE A 106 -13.39 13.36 -36.46
CA PHE A 106 -13.66 11.95 -36.16
C PHE A 106 -12.62 11.36 -35.20
N ILE A 107 -11.32 11.60 -35.44
CA ILE A 107 -10.25 11.12 -34.56
C ILE A 107 -10.36 11.76 -33.17
N MET A 108 -10.59 13.08 -33.10
CA MET A 108 -10.73 13.79 -31.83
C MET A 108 -11.95 13.31 -31.03
N PHE A 109 -13.08 13.04 -31.69
CA PHE A 109 -14.26 12.47 -31.05
C PHE A 109 -13.95 11.12 -30.38
N TRP A 110 -13.33 10.19 -31.11
CA TRP A 110 -12.96 8.89 -30.54
C TRP A 110 -11.94 8.99 -29.42
N LEU A 111 -10.98 9.89 -29.54
CA LEU A 111 -10.00 10.16 -28.49
C LEU A 111 -10.68 10.65 -27.22
N LEU A 112 -11.62 11.60 -27.33
CA LEU A 112 -12.41 12.10 -26.19
C LEU A 112 -13.24 10.98 -25.54
N ILE A 113 -13.88 10.12 -26.33
CA ILE A 113 -14.64 8.97 -25.82
C ILE A 113 -13.72 8.00 -25.07
N ILE A 114 -12.56 7.65 -25.62
CA ILE A 114 -11.60 6.75 -24.97
C ILE A 114 -11.11 7.35 -23.65
N THR A 115 -10.76 8.65 -23.65
CA THR A 115 -10.33 9.35 -22.43
C THR A 115 -11.45 9.40 -21.38
N ALA A 116 -12.69 9.66 -21.78
CA ALA A 116 -13.85 9.67 -20.88
C ALA A 116 -14.10 8.27 -20.28
N VAL A 117 -14.06 7.21 -21.09
CA VAL A 117 -14.23 5.83 -20.62
C VAL A 117 -13.09 5.43 -19.69
N PHE A 118 -11.85 5.74 -20.04
CA PHE A 118 -10.68 5.40 -19.22
C PHE A 118 -10.72 6.10 -17.86
N SER A 119 -11.00 7.41 -17.84
CA SER A 119 -11.13 8.18 -16.60
C SER A 119 -12.29 7.67 -15.73
N GLY A 120 -13.46 7.40 -16.33
CA GLY A 120 -14.60 6.81 -15.63
C GLY A 120 -14.30 5.42 -15.07
N ALA A 121 -13.61 4.57 -15.82
CA ALA A 121 -13.20 3.24 -15.37
C ALA A 121 -12.23 3.31 -14.18
N MET A 122 -11.28 4.25 -14.20
CA MET A 122 -10.36 4.47 -13.08
C MET A 122 -11.10 4.93 -11.82
N ILE A 123 -11.98 5.93 -11.95
CA ILE A 123 -12.82 6.41 -10.83
C ILE A 123 -13.67 5.26 -10.29
N TYR A 124 -14.34 4.50 -11.16
CA TYR A 124 -15.18 3.38 -10.76
C TYR A 124 -14.36 2.29 -10.04
N LYS A 125 -13.18 1.93 -10.56
CA LYS A 125 -12.33 0.89 -9.97
C LYS A 125 -11.82 1.31 -8.59
N VAL A 126 -11.35 2.55 -8.44
CA VAL A 126 -10.85 3.09 -7.16
C VAL A 126 -11.99 3.20 -6.14
N THR A 127 -13.16 3.68 -6.58
CA THR A 127 -14.37 3.78 -5.75
C THR A 127 -14.84 2.40 -5.30
N ARG A 128 -14.91 1.42 -6.22
CA ARG A 128 -15.29 0.04 -5.92
C ARG A 128 -14.31 -0.62 -4.96
N ASN A 129 -13.00 -0.41 -5.13
CA ASN A 129 -12.00 -0.93 -4.20
C ASN A 129 -12.17 -0.33 -2.80
N TYR A 130 -12.48 0.96 -2.70
CA TYR A 130 -12.75 1.64 -1.43
C TYR A 130 -13.97 1.05 -0.71
N PHE A 131 -15.07 0.79 -1.42
CA PHE A 131 -16.27 0.21 -0.83
C PHE A 131 -16.13 -1.29 -0.49
N ASN A 132 -15.42 -2.06 -1.32
CA ASN A 132 -15.20 -3.48 -1.06
C ASN A 132 -14.22 -3.71 0.10
N GLY A 133 -13.23 -2.84 0.29
CA GLY A 133 -12.29 -2.90 1.41
C GLY A 133 -12.91 -2.56 2.77
N LYS A 134 -14.14 -2.03 2.81
CA LYS A 134 -14.87 -1.78 4.07
C LYS A 134 -15.59 -3.02 4.63
N LYS A 135 -15.72 -4.12 3.87
CA LYS A 135 -16.50 -5.31 4.27
C LYS A 135 -15.76 -6.31 5.17
N THR A 136 -14.51 -6.04 5.54
CA THR A 136 -13.69 -6.85 6.45
C THR A 136 -13.36 -6.11 7.75
N ASN A 137 -14.36 -5.46 8.34
CA ASN A 137 -14.36 -5.11 9.77
C ASN A 137 -15.69 -5.54 10.39
#